data_AF-A0A2L1UB15-F1
#
_entry.id   AF-A0A2L1UB15-F1
#
_cell.length_a   1.000
_cell.length_b   1.000
_cell.length_c   1.000
_cell.angle_alpha   90.00
_cell.angle_beta   90.00
_cell.angle_gamma   90.00
#
_symmetry.space_group_name_H-M   'P 1'
#
loop_
_entity.id
_entity.type
_entity.pdbx_description
1 polymer ?
#
loop_
_entity_poly.entity_id
_entity_poly.type
_entity_poly.pdbx_seq_one_letter_code
_entity_poly.pdbx_strand_id
1 'polypeptide(L)' 'MFNEDSICVDVWCRAVVTGVHPYSVVPDLYNLREEVGKKLEKMEEESISAKN' A
#
# COMPACT_ATOMS: atom_id res chain seq x y z
N MET A 1 12.41 7.75 7.35
CA MET A 1 11.61 7.96 6.13
C MET A 1 11.30 6.59 5.57
N PHE A 2 10.04 6.33 5.21
CA PHE A 2 9.61 5.03 4.69
C PHE A 2 9.94 4.93 3.19
N ASN A 3 10.00 3.71 2.69
CA ASN A 3 10.20 3.36 1.28
C ASN A 3 9.44 2.07 0.96
N GLU A 4 9.48 1.62 -0.29
CA GLU A 4 8.73 0.43 -0.74
C GLU A 4 9.11 -0.88 -0.04
N ASP A 5 10.34 -0.97 0.50
CA ASP A 5 10.86 -2.14 1.23
C ASP A 5 10.58 -2.07 2.74
N SER A 6 9.95 -0.99 3.21
CA SER A 6 9.65 -0.81 4.62
C SER A 6 8.56 -1.79 5.06
N ILE A 7 8.83 -2.56 6.12
CA ILE A 7 7.86 -3.49 6.73
C ILE A 7 6.53 -2.79 7.06
N CYS A 8 6.58 -1.52 7.51
CA CYS A 8 5.37 -0.75 7.78
C CYS A 8 4.51 -0.52 6.53
N VAL A 9 5.13 -0.25 5.38
CA VAL A 9 4.40 -0.07 4.11
C VAL A 9 3.75 -1.39 3.70
N ASP A 10 4.48 -2.50 3.79
CA ASP A 10 3.96 -3.84 3.47
C ASP A 10 2.76 -4.26 4.32
N VAL A 11 2.87 -4.08 5.63
CA VAL A 11 1.80 -4.43 6.57
C VAL A 11 0.55 -3.61 6.28
N TRP A 12 0.70 -2.31 6.02
CA TRP A 12 -0.44 -1.45 5.69
C TRP A 12 -1.04 -1.78 4.33
N CYS A 13 -0.24 -2.02 3.29
CA CYS A 13 -0.74 -2.48 2.00
C CYS A 13 -1.57 -3.75 2.16
N ARG A 14 -1.08 -4.75 2.90
CA ARG A 14 -1.84 -5.99 3.17
C ARG A 14 -3.12 -5.73 3.94
N ALA A 15 -3.09 -4.90 4.99
CA ALA A 15 -4.28 -4.56 5.77
C ALA A 15 -5.36 -3.88 4.91
N VAL A 16 -4.94 -3.02 3.96
CA VAL A 16 -5.84 -2.35 3.02
C VAL A 16 -6.39 -3.32 1.98
N VAL A 17 -5.53 -4.11 1.33
CA VAL A 17 -5.93 -5.10 0.30
C VAL A 17 -6.87 -6.16 0.86
N THR A 18 -6.64 -6.61 2.10
CA THR A 18 -7.52 -7.59 2.78
C THR A 18 -8.79 -6.98 3.35
N GLY A 19 -8.95 -5.65 3.28
CA GLY A 19 -10.12 -4.94 3.79
C GLY A 19 -10.21 -4.84 5.31
N VAL A 20 -9.16 -5.23 6.05
CA VAL A 20 -9.10 -5.11 7.52
C VAL A 20 -9.19 -3.64 7.94
N HIS A 21 -8.53 -2.76 7.17
CA HIS A 21 -8.57 -1.32 7.39
C HIS A 21 -8.74 -0.57 6.07
N PRO A 22 -9.59 0.48 6.01
CA PRO A 22 -9.65 1.34 4.83
C PRO A 22 -8.37 2.17 4.68
N TYR A 23 -8.01 2.54 3.45
CA TYR A 23 -6.83 3.37 3.19
C TYR A 23 -6.85 4.73 3.94
N SER A 24 -8.04 5.28 4.20
CA SER A 24 -8.21 6.55 4.93
C SER A 24 -7.66 6.54 6.36
N VAL A 25 -7.51 5.37 6.99
CA VAL A 25 -6.97 5.25 8.35
C VAL A 25 -5.46 5.00 8.39
N VAL A 26 -4.79 4.88 7.22
CA VAL A 26 -3.33 4.79 7.18
C VAL A 26 -2.75 6.06 7.81
N PRO A 27 -1.89 5.94 8.84
CA PRO A 27 -1.32 7.09 9.53
C PRO A 27 -0.58 8.01 8.58
N ASP A 28 -0.79 9.32 8.74
CA ASP A 28 -0.03 10.34 8.04
C ASP A 28 1.30 10.60 8.76
N LEU A 29 2.12 9.55 8.84
CA LEU A 29 3.40 9.55 9.55
C LEU A 29 4.55 9.67 8.55
N TYR A 30 5.22 10.82 8.53
CA TYR A 30 6.22 11.17 7.52
C TYR A 30 5.64 11.01 6.11
N ASN A 31 6.11 10.02 5.35
CA ASN A 31 5.66 9.70 3.99
C ASN A 31 4.96 8.32 3.92
N LEU A 32 4.56 7.73 5.05
CA LEU A 32 4.00 6.37 5.08
C LEU A 32 2.76 6.23 4.19
N ARG A 33 1.79 7.13 4.33
CA ARG A 33 0.55 7.10 3.55
C ARG A 33 0.83 7.17 2.05
N GLU A 34 1.72 8.07 1.65
CA GLU A 34 2.14 8.23 0.26
C GLU A 34 2.78 6.95 -0.30
N GLU A 35 3.70 6.33 0.43
CA GLU A 35 4.36 5.10 0.01
C GLU A 35 3.40 3.90 -0.06
N VAL A 36 2.44 3.81 0.87
CA VAL A 36 1.37 2.80 0.82
C VAL A 36 0.49 3.00 -0.42
N GLY A 37 0.13 4.25 -0.75
CA GLY A 37 -0.63 4.58 -1.96
C GLY A 37 0.08 4.12 -3.23
N LYS A 38 1.34 4.52 -3.41
CA LYS A 38 2.16 4.11 -4.57
C LYS A 38 2.24 2.59 -4.73
N LYS A 39 2.40 1.86 -3.61
CA LYS A 39 2.53 0.40 -3.65
C LYS A 39 1.21 -0.29 -3.99
N LEU A 40 0.07 0.25 -3.53
CA LEU A 40 -1.25 -0.25 -3.91
C LEU A 40 -1.52 -0.04 -5.42
N GLU A 41 -1.17 1.10 -5.97
CA GLU A 41 -1.27 1.38 -7.41
C GLU A 41 -0.45 0.38 -8.23
N LYS A 42 0.82 0.15 -7.86
CA LYS A 42 1.67 -0.88 -8.49
C LYS A 42 1.03 -2.27 -8.46
N MET A 43 0.44 -2.68 -7.32
CA MET A 43 -0.22 -3.98 -7.19
C MET A 43 -1.47 -4.10 -8.08
N GLU A 44 -2.22 -3.01 -8.26
CA GLU A 44 -3.36 -2.96 -9.15
C GLU A 44 -2.92 -3.10 -10.62
N GLU A 45 -1.88 -2.37 -11.04
CA GLU A 45 -1.28 -2.47 -12.37
C GLU A 45 -0.78 -3.90 -12.68
N GLU A 46 -0.06 -4.53 -11.75
CA GLU A 46 0.42 -5.91 -11.87
C GLU A 46 -0.74 -6.92 -11.95
N SER A 47 -1.79 -6.71 -11.15
CA SER A 47 -2.98 -7.58 -11.15
C SER A 47 -3.78 -7.50 -12.44
N ILE A 48 -3.80 -6.33 -13.09
CA ILE A 48 -4.43 -6.13 -14.40
C ILE A 48 -3.57 -6.76 -15.49
N SER A 49 -2.25 -6.56 -15.46
CA SER A 49 -1.32 -7.15 -16.43
C SER A 49 -1.32 -8.67 -16.39
N ALA A 50 -1.52 -9.29 -15.22
CA ALA A 50 -1.54 -10.76 -15.09
C ALA A 50 -2.83 -11.43 -15.58
N LYS A 51 -3.87 -10.65 -15.90
CA LYS A 51 -5.17 -11.17 -16.38
C LYS A 51 -5.33 -11.10 -17.91
N ASN A 52 -4.42 -10.44 -18.62
CA ASN A 52 -4.37 -10.36 -20.08
C ASN A 52 -3.38 -11.37 -20.67
#